data_AF-A0A329QPN9-F1
#
_entry.id   AF-A0A329QPN9-F1
#
_cell.length_a   1.000
_cell.length_b   1.000
_cell.length_c   1.000
_cell.angle_alpha   90.00
_cell.angle_beta   90.00
_cell.angle_gamma   90.00
#
_symmetry.space_group_name_H-M   'P 1'
#
loop_
_entity.id
_entity.type
_entity.pdbx_description
1 polymer ?
#
loop_
_entity_poly.entity_id
_entity_poly.type
_entity_poly.pdbx_seq_one_letter_code
_entity_poly.pdbx_strand_id
1 'polypeptide(L)' 'MRFYWIKNTSRACFIAAVVTRVNVGKMTIDHAIDHTLSLERQCKNPHLISQREIKRLKKEAEAMIRKIQETRRAVPAGGR' A
#
# COMPACT_ATOMS: atom_id res chain seq x y z
N MET A 1 21.94 -5.52 11.52
CA MET A 1 21.02 -4.46 11.05
C MET A 1 19.57 -4.92 11.16
N ARG A 2 18.59 -4.02 11.24
CA ARG A 2 17.14 -4.34 11.35
C ARG A 2 16.33 -3.50 10.35
N PHE A 3 15.17 -4.00 9.94
CA PHE A 3 14.17 -3.21 9.22
C PHE A 3 13.60 -2.12 10.13
N TYR A 4 13.44 -0.90 9.59
CA TYR A 4 12.69 0.16 10.28
C TYR A 4 12.06 1.15 9.30
N TRP A 5 10.96 1.75 9.73
CA TRP A 5 10.30 2.86 9.03
C TRP A 5 11.06 4.17 9.32
N ILE A 6 11.27 4.99 8.29
CA ILE A 6 12.09 6.21 8.41
C ILE A 6 11.42 7.28 9.30
N LYS A 7 10.10 7.43 9.18
CA LYS A 7 9.28 8.37 9.96
C LYS A 7 8.06 7.65 10.52
N ASN A 8 7.42 8.24 11.53
CA ASN A 8 6.17 7.72 12.09
C ASN A 8 5.06 7.61 11.02
N THR A 9 5.06 8.51 10.05
CA THR A 9 4.08 8.52 8.94
C THR A 9 4.48 7.61 7.77
N SER A 10 5.72 7.09 7.74
CA SER A 10 6.24 6.34 6.60
C SER A 10 5.39 5.12 6.26
N ARG A 11 4.90 4.39 7.27
CA ARG A 11 4.06 3.21 7.05
C ARG A 11 2.73 3.58 6.37
N ALA A 12 2.09 4.65 6.82
CA ALA A 12 0.85 5.13 6.19
C ALA A 12 1.11 5.59 4.75
N CYS A 13 2.19 6.35 4.51
CA CYS A 13 2.59 6.76 3.17
C CYS A 13 2.93 5.56 2.25
N PHE A 14 3.56 4.52 2.80
CA PHE A 14 3.85 3.28 2.08
C PHE A 14 2.55 2.62 1.62
N ILE A 15 1.57 2.45 2.52
CA ILE A 15 0.30 1.82 2.16
C ILE A 15 -0.46 2.69 1.15
N ALA A 16 -0.47 4.01 1.30
CA ALA A 16 -1.08 4.91 0.32
C ALA A 16 -0.44 4.80 -1.07
N ALA A 17 0.89 4.67 -1.15
CA ALA A 17 1.60 4.43 -2.40
C ALA A 17 1.22 3.09 -3.04
N VAL A 18 1.15 2.02 -2.25
CA VAL A 18 0.70 0.69 -2.70
C VAL A 18 -0.72 0.76 -3.26
N VAL A 19 -1.65 1.35 -2.52
CA VAL A 19 -3.07 1.49 -2.92
C VAL A 19 -3.20 2.32 -4.20
N THR A 20 -2.41 3.37 -4.35
CA THR A 20 -2.38 4.21 -5.57
C THR A 20 -1.88 3.40 -6.76
N ARG A 21 -0.80 2.63 -6.61
CA ARG A 21 -0.25 1.77 -7.68
C ARG A 21 -1.22 0.68 -8.12
N VAL A 22 -1.97 0.11 -7.19
CA VAL A 22 -2.98 -0.91 -7.53
C VAL A 22 -4.15 -0.29 -8.28
N ASN A 23 -4.65 0.87 -7.82
CA ASN A 23 -5.82 1.50 -8.43
C ASN A 23 -5.53 2.23 -9.74
N VAL A 24 -4.35 2.84 -9.89
CA VAL A 24 -3.98 3.65 -11.06
C VAL A 24 -3.05 2.89 -12.00
N GLY A 25 -2.03 2.23 -11.44
CA GLY A 25 -1.00 1.51 -12.20
C GLY A 25 -1.40 0.09 -12.63
N LYS A 26 -2.61 -0.38 -12.29
CA LYS A 26 -3.12 -1.73 -12.59
C LYS A 26 -2.17 -2.86 -12.16
N MET A 27 -1.44 -2.66 -11.06
CA MET A 27 -0.55 -3.66 -10.48
C MET A 27 -1.30 -4.54 -9.47
N THR A 28 -0.88 -5.79 -9.31
CA THR A 28 -1.32 -6.61 -8.17
C THR A 28 -0.76 -6.02 -6.87
N ILE A 29 -1.43 -6.28 -5.74
CA ILE A 29 -1.00 -5.76 -4.43
C ILE A 29 0.41 -6.24 -4.08
N ASP A 30 0.71 -7.51 -4.34
CA ASP A 30 2.04 -8.09 -4.06
C ASP A 30 3.13 -7.38 -4.88
N HIS A 31 2.91 -7.19 -6.18
CA HIS A 31 3.87 -6.47 -7.02
C HIS A 31 4.01 -5.00 -6.61
N ALA A 32 2.90 -4.35 -6.20
CA ALA A 32 2.95 -2.98 -5.71
C ALA A 32 3.72 -2.86 -4.39
N ILE A 33 3.64 -3.84 -3.50
CA ILE A 33 4.43 -3.90 -2.25
C ILE A 33 5.91 -4.05 -2.60
N ASP A 34 6.27 -5.03 -3.43
CA ASP A 34 7.66 -5.30 -3.80
C ASP A 34 8.29 -4.08 -4.48
N HIS A 35 7.58 -3.48 -5.43
CA HIS A 35 8.02 -2.26 -6.10
C HIS A 35 8.15 -1.07 -5.13
N THR A 36 7.26 -0.93 -4.15
CA THR A 36 7.35 0.18 -3.19
C THR A 36 8.49 -0.03 -2.19
N LEU A 37 8.77 -1.28 -1.79
CA LEU A 37 9.91 -1.63 -0.96
C LEU A 37 11.25 -1.38 -1.67
N SER A 38 11.34 -1.70 -2.96
CA SER A 38 12.58 -1.51 -3.75
C SER A 38 12.98 -0.03 -3.94
N LEU A 39 12.04 0.91 -3.78
CA LEU A 39 12.33 2.34 -3.85
C LEU A 39 13.00 2.88 -2.59
N GLU A 40 12.97 2.15 -1.46
CA GLU A 40 13.58 2.53 -0.18
C GLU A 40 13.25 3.95 0.32
N ARG A 41 12.09 4.50 -0.09
CA ARG A 41 11.69 5.86 0.25
C ARG A 41 11.10 6.00 1.65
N GLN A 42 10.42 4.96 2.14
CA GLN A 42 9.69 4.98 3.41
C GLN A 42 10.36 4.14 4.50
N CYS A 43 11.24 3.21 4.14
CA CYS A 43 11.88 2.27 5.06
C CYS A 43 13.35 2.08 4.75
N LYS A 44 14.10 1.54 5.72
CA LYS A 44 15.48 1.11 5.57
C LYS A 44 15.59 -0.39 5.78
N ASN A 45 16.51 -1.01 5.03
CA ASN A 45 16.73 -2.45 4.99
C ASN A 45 15.44 -3.23 4.65
N PRO A 46 14.77 -2.94 3.50
CA PRO A 46 13.51 -3.58 3.13
C PRO A 46 13.63 -5.11 3.04
N HIS A 47 14.80 -5.65 2.67
CA HIS A 47 15.08 -7.08 2.62
C HIS A 47 15.00 -7.79 3.98
N LEU A 48 15.00 -7.05 5.10
CA LEU A 48 14.84 -7.57 6.46
C LEU A 48 13.40 -7.48 6.97
N ILE A 49 12.45 -7.03 6.14
CA ILE A 49 11.04 -6.95 6.55
C ILE A 49 10.52 -8.35 6.86
N SER A 50 9.81 -8.49 7.98
CA SER A 50 9.26 -9.79 8.36
C SER A 50 8.06 -10.15 7.47
N GLN A 51 7.89 -11.44 7.19
CA GLN A 51 6.71 -11.96 6.48
C GLN A 51 5.38 -11.59 7.19
N ARG A 52 5.40 -11.47 8.52
CA ARG A 52 4.24 -11.02 9.30
C ARG A 52 3.89 -9.56 8.99
N GLU A 53 4.90 -8.70 8.86
CA GLU A 53 4.69 -7.29 8.50
C GLU A 53 4.18 -7.16 7.06
N ILE A 54 4.74 -7.92 6.11
CA ILE A 54 4.23 -7.97 4.73
C ILE A 54 2.74 -8.35 4.71
N LYS A 55 2.36 -9.41 5.45
CA LYS A 55 0.94 -9.83 5.57
C LYS A 55 0.05 -8.73 6.15
N ARG A 56 0.53 -7.99 7.15
CA ARG A 56 -0.21 -6.84 7.73
C ARG A 56 -0.39 -5.71 6.71
N LEU A 57 0.69 -5.33 6.02
CA LEU A 57 0.66 -4.31 4.97
C LEU A 57 -0.31 -4.68 3.86
N LYS A 58 -0.29 -5.94 3.41
CA LYS A 58 -1.22 -6.47 2.40
C LYS A 58 -2.66 -6.35 2.87
N LYS A 59 -2.99 -6.82 4.09
CA LYS A 59 -4.34 -6.75 4.65
C LYS A 59 -4.86 -5.32 4.74
N GLU A 60 -4.01 -4.38 5.16
CA GLU A 60 -4.39 -2.97 5.26
C GLU A 60 -4.56 -2.29 3.90
N ALA A 61 -3.69 -2.59 2.93
CA ALA A 61 -3.85 -2.13 1.56
C ALA A 61 -5.15 -2.66 0.95
N GLU A 62 -5.45 -3.95 1.12
CA GLU A 62 -6.70 -4.58 0.68
C GLU A 62 -7.93 -3.90 1.29
N ALA A 63 -7.93 -3.64 2.59
CA ALA A 63 -9.02 -2.96 3.27
C ALA A 63 -9.25 -1.55 2.71
N MET A 64 -8.18 -0.78 2.46
CA MET A 64 -8.31 0.55 1.86
C MET A 64 -8.79 0.49 0.40
N ILE A 65 -8.34 -0.47 -0.39
CA ILE A 65 -8.82 -0.67 -1.76
C ILE A 65 -10.31 -1.00 -1.76
N ARG A 66 -10.77 -1.91 -0.89
CA ARG A 66 -12.20 -2.24 -0.75
C ARG A 66 -13.02 -0.99 -0.39
N LYS A 67 -12.57 -0.21 0.59
CA LYS A 67 -13.22 1.05 0.97
C LYS A 67 -13.32 2.05 -0.21
N ILE A 68 -12.26 2.18 -1.01
CA ILE A 68 -12.27 3.03 -2.21
C ILE A 68 -13.29 2.51 -3.24
N GLN A 69 -13.33 1.19 -3.46
CA GLN A 69 -14.29 0.57 -4.39
C GLN A 69 -15.74 0.74 -3.92
N GLU A 70 -16.01 0.56 -2.63
CA GLU A 70 -17.32 0.82 -2.01
C GLU A 70 -17.72 2.28 -2.17
N THR A 71 -16.80 3.22 -1.89
CA THR A 71 -17.07 4.65 -2.07
C THR A 71 -17.37 4.99 -3.52
N ARG A 72 -16.63 4.41 -4.49
CA ARG A 72 -16.91 4.57 -5.92
C ARG A 72 -18.26 4.02 -6.35
N ARG A 73 -18.72 2.92 -5.73
CA ARG A 73 -20.05 2.33 -5.99
C ARG A 73 -21.19 3.13 -5.34
N ALA A 74 -20.92 3.76 -4.20
CA ALA A 74 -21.89 4.54 -3.44
C ALA A 74 -22.14 5.95 -4.02
N VAL A 75 -21.26 6.44 -4.92
CA VAL A 75 -21.56 7.63 -5.71
C VAL A 75 -22.52 7.21 -6.83
N PRO A 76 -23.80 7.60 -6.80
CA PRO A 76 -24.68 7.35 -7.93
C PRO A 76 -24.07 8.03 -9.16
N ALA A 77 -24.21 7.40 -10.33
CA ALA A 77 -23.84 7.97 -11.63
C ALA A 77 -24.74 9.15 -12.01
N GLY A 78 -24.94 10.11 -11.10
CA GLY A 78 -25.67 11.35 -11.30
C GLY A 78 -24.68 12.46 -11.62
N GLY A 79 -24.29 12.53 -12.88
CA GLY A 79 -23.30 13.51 -13.34
C GLY A 79 -23.32 13.66 -14.86
N ARG A 80 -24.44 14.21 -15.35
CA ARG A 80 -24.85 14.50 -16.75
C ARG A 80 -25.56 13.38 -17.50
#